data_AF-A0A941ITK2-F1
#
_entry.id   AF-A0A941ITK2-F1
#
_cell.length_a   1.000
_cell.length_b   1.000
_cell.length_c   1.000
_cell.angle_alpha   90.00
_cell.angle_beta   90.00
_cell.angle_gamma   90.00
#
_symmetry.space_group_name_H-M   'P 1'
#
loop_
_entity.id
_entity.type
_entity.pdbx_description
1 polymer ?
#
loop_
_entity_poly.entity_id
_entity_poly.type
_entity_poly.pdbx_seq_one_letter_code
_entity_poly.pdbx_strand_id
1 'polypeptide(L)'
;MKVLEAAEDTEPRKKRARQQSASPEAEQVPSAAPEPLAHYNAKRDFSKTAEPAGVVHRRAAGGADGALQFVVQKHWASRLHYDFRLELDGVMLSWAVPKGPSYDPKVKSMAIHVEDHPVSYNTFE
;
A
#
# COMPACT_ATOMS: atom_id res chain seq x y z
N MET A 1 -51.07 56.43 1.05
CA MET A 1 -50.30 57.45 1.77
C MET A 1 -48.83 57.29 1.37
N LYS A 2 -48.28 58.29 0.66
CA LYS A 2 -46.84 58.62 0.59
C LYS A 2 -46.37 58.85 2.04
N VAL A 3 -45.19 58.42 2.50
CA VAL A 3 -43.83 59.00 2.44
C VAL A 3 -43.00 58.14 3.45
N LEU A 4 -41.68 57.97 3.49
CA LEU A 4 -40.50 58.77 3.13
C LEU A 4 -39.25 57.85 3.13
N GLU A 5 -38.19 58.38 2.54
CA GLU A 5 -36.91 57.81 2.12
C GLU A 5 -35.79 58.12 3.14
N ALA A 6 -34.74 57.28 3.21
CA ALA A 6 -33.33 57.62 3.49
C ALA A 6 -32.53 56.29 3.52
N ALA A 7 -31.75 55.96 2.49
CA ALA A 7 -30.39 56.42 2.18
C ALA A 7 -29.31 55.66 2.97
N GLU A 8 -28.44 54.93 2.27
CA GLU A 8 -26.99 54.93 2.52
C GLU A 8 -26.22 54.29 1.35
N ASP A 9 -25.27 55.07 0.83
CA ASP A 9 -24.15 54.75 -0.05
C ASP A 9 -23.36 53.52 0.42
N THR A 10 -22.79 52.73 -0.51
CA THR A 10 -21.36 52.29 -0.50
C THR A 10 -21.02 51.44 -1.76
N GLU A 11 -19.92 51.87 -2.37
CA GLU A 11 -19.12 51.40 -3.53
C GLU A 11 -18.53 49.94 -3.49
N PRO A 12 -17.78 49.47 -4.53
CA PRO A 12 -17.89 48.10 -5.08
C PRO A 12 -16.81 47.06 -4.67
N ARG A 13 -17.07 45.80 -5.09
CA ARG A 13 -16.15 44.67 -5.41
C ARG A 13 -14.86 44.50 -4.56
N LYS A 14 -14.80 43.39 -3.82
CA LYS A 14 -13.59 42.55 -3.72
C LYS A 14 -13.96 41.08 -3.94
N LYS A 15 -13.58 40.53 -5.10
CA LYS A 15 -13.55 39.07 -5.33
C LYS A 15 -12.48 38.49 -4.41
N ARG A 16 -12.89 37.80 -3.33
CA ARG A 16 -11.97 36.98 -2.54
C ARG A 16 -11.84 35.62 -3.22
N ALA A 17 -10.67 35.37 -3.79
CA ALA A 17 -10.21 34.03 -4.16
C ALA A 17 -10.26 33.14 -2.91
N ARG A 18 -11.12 32.10 -2.94
CA ARG A 18 -11.14 31.08 -1.91
C ARG A 18 -10.01 30.11 -2.22
N GLN A 19 -9.00 30.16 -1.35
CA GLN A 19 -7.83 29.30 -1.34
C GLN A 19 -8.24 27.83 -1.36
N GLN A 20 -7.55 27.06 -2.22
CA GLN A 20 -7.43 25.61 -2.11
C GLN A 20 -6.75 25.29 -0.77
N SER A 21 -7.41 24.53 0.08
CA SER A 21 -6.80 23.94 1.28
C SER A 21 -7.02 22.43 1.24
N ALA A 22 -5.90 21.73 1.06
CA ALA A 22 -5.54 20.38 1.52
C ALA A 22 -6.61 19.26 1.52
N SER A 23 -6.30 18.19 0.78
CA SER A 23 -6.91 16.87 0.83
C SER A 23 -7.00 16.33 2.26
N PRO A 24 -8.08 15.64 2.66
CA PRO A 24 -8.12 15.00 3.96
C PRO A 24 -7.24 13.75 3.94
N GLU A 25 -6.32 13.73 4.89
CA GLU A 25 -5.52 12.60 5.33
C GLU A 25 -6.43 11.42 5.64
N ALA A 26 -6.21 10.28 4.97
CA ALA A 26 -7.04 9.10 5.12
C ALA A 26 -6.92 8.53 6.54
N GLU A 27 -7.96 8.71 7.33
CA GLU A 27 -8.09 8.24 8.70
C GLU A 27 -8.03 6.69 8.73
N GLN A 28 -6.93 6.17 9.27
CA GLN A 28 -6.67 4.74 9.39
C GLN A 28 -7.49 4.15 10.54
N VAL A 29 -8.62 3.51 10.20
CA VAL A 29 -9.40 2.69 11.14
C VAL A 29 -8.59 1.43 11.52
N PRO A 30 -8.37 1.13 12.81
CA PRO A 30 -7.65 -0.06 13.24
C PRO A 30 -8.56 -1.31 13.13
N SER A 31 -8.07 -2.34 12.46
CA SER A 31 -8.77 -3.62 12.28
C SER A 31 -8.29 -4.63 13.33
N ALA A 32 -9.21 -5.31 14.01
CA ALA A 32 -8.95 -6.21 15.14
C ALA A 32 -8.39 -7.61 14.75
N ALA A 33 -7.80 -7.76 13.56
CA ALA A 33 -7.00 -8.92 13.21
C ALA A 33 -5.53 -8.66 13.61
N PRO A 34 -4.71 -9.69 13.95
CA PRO A 34 -3.28 -9.47 14.10
C PRO A 34 -2.76 -8.79 12.82
N GLU A 35 -2.10 -7.64 12.98
CA GLU A 35 -1.57 -6.86 11.86
C GLU A 35 -0.71 -7.78 10.96
N PRO A 36 -1.10 -8.04 9.70
CA PRO A 36 -0.48 -9.07 8.85
C PRO A 36 1.05 -8.90 8.72
N LEU A 37 1.52 -7.65 8.76
CA LEU A 37 2.93 -7.29 8.64
C LEU A 37 3.65 -7.14 9.99
N ALA A 38 3.02 -7.49 11.11
CA ALA A 38 3.64 -7.38 12.43
C ALA A 38 4.93 -8.19 12.53
N HIS A 39 4.94 -9.43 12.02
CA HIS A 39 6.12 -10.28 12.05
C HIS A 39 7.24 -9.74 11.14
N TYR A 40 6.88 -9.21 9.97
CA TYR A 40 7.81 -8.52 9.08
C TYR A 40 8.46 -7.32 9.77
N ASN A 41 7.64 -6.40 10.29
CA ASN A 41 8.10 -5.18 10.96
C ASN A 41 8.95 -5.48 12.20
N ALA A 42 8.59 -6.49 12.99
CA ALA A 42 9.37 -6.88 14.18
C ALA A 42 10.78 -7.40 13.85
N LYS A 43 10.99 -7.93 12.64
CA LYS A 43 12.27 -8.48 12.18
C LYS A 43 13.15 -7.46 11.47
N ARG A 44 12.70 -6.22 11.28
CA ARG A 44 13.44 -5.20 10.54
C ARG A 44 13.81 -4.02 11.40
N ASP A 45 15.02 -3.53 11.16
CA ASP A 45 15.49 -2.26 11.68
C ASP A 45 15.65 -1.31 10.49
N PHE A 46 14.60 -0.53 10.22
CA PHE A 46 14.52 0.40 9.09
C PHE A 46 15.51 1.58 9.19
N SER A 47 16.23 1.72 10.31
CA SER A 47 17.37 2.64 10.39
C SER A 47 18.64 2.08 9.76
N LYS A 48 18.70 0.75 9.56
CA LYS A 48 19.86 0.02 9.04
C LYS A 48 19.62 -0.60 7.67
N THR A 49 18.39 -0.99 7.36
CA THR A 49 18.04 -1.58 6.07
C THR A 49 17.38 -0.56 5.14
N ALA A 50 17.61 -0.71 3.84
CA ALA A 50 16.90 0.06 2.80
C ALA A 50 15.53 -0.54 2.44
N GLU A 51 15.14 -1.62 3.12
CA GLU A 51 13.84 -2.24 2.92
C GLU A 51 12.69 -1.31 3.31
N PRO A 52 11.55 -1.38 2.60
CA PRO A 52 10.39 -0.54 2.87
C PRO A 52 9.70 -0.93 4.18
N ALA A 53 9.17 0.06 4.90
CA ALA A 53 8.34 -0.18 6.07
C ALA A 53 7.10 -1.02 5.71
N GLY A 54 6.72 -1.96 6.58
CA GLY A 54 5.57 -2.83 6.39
C GLY A 54 4.26 -2.09 6.59
N VAL A 55 3.69 -1.58 5.50
CA VAL A 55 2.37 -0.94 5.45
C VAL A 55 1.42 -1.79 4.61
N VAL A 56 0.25 -2.13 5.16
CA VAL A 56 -0.79 -2.85 4.43
C VAL A 56 -1.42 -1.92 3.38
N HIS A 57 -1.39 -2.33 2.12
CA HIS A 57 -2.00 -1.57 1.03
C HIS A 57 -3.51 -1.85 0.96
N ARG A 58 -4.32 -0.99 1.58
CA ARG A 58 -5.78 -1.07 1.44
C ARG A 58 -6.18 -0.66 0.02
N ARG A 59 -6.69 -1.60 -0.77
CA ARG A 59 -7.36 -1.28 -2.04
C ARG A 59 -8.63 -0.46 -1.76
N ALA A 60 -8.94 0.50 -2.63
CA ALA A 60 -10.22 1.20 -2.57
C ALA A 60 -11.36 0.20 -2.80
N ALA A 61 -12.34 0.18 -1.90
CA ALA A 61 -13.54 -0.64 -2.04
C ALA A 61 -14.29 -0.21 -3.31
N GLY A 62 -14.38 -1.11 -4.30
CA GLY A 62 -15.08 -0.86 -5.57
C GLY A 62 -14.21 -0.78 -6.82
N GLY A 63 -12.88 -0.92 -6.71
CA GLY A 63 -12.00 -1.05 -7.88
C GLY A 63 -12.01 -2.47 -8.44
N ALA A 64 -13.00 -2.81 -9.27
CA ALA A 64 -13.09 -4.10 -9.97
C ALA A 64 -12.00 -4.33 -11.04
N ASP A 65 -11.11 -3.36 -11.27
CA ASP A 65 -10.16 -3.35 -12.39
C ASP A 65 -8.67 -3.50 -11.99
N GLY A 66 -8.36 -3.72 -10.71
CA GLY A 66 -6.99 -3.88 -10.24
C GLY A 66 -6.54 -5.34 -10.25
N ALA A 67 -5.84 -5.79 -11.29
CA ALA A 67 -5.20 -7.11 -11.29
C ALA A 67 -4.32 -7.30 -10.03
N LEU A 68 -4.44 -8.46 -9.39
CA LEU A 68 -3.53 -8.85 -8.30
C LEU A 68 -2.12 -9.03 -8.89
N GLN A 69 -1.10 -8.61 -8.14
CA GLN A 69 0.28 -8.76 -8.55
C GLN A 69 0.87 -10.06 -8.01
N PHE A 70 1.86 -10.58 -8.74
CA PHE A 70 2.75 -11.60 -8.24
C PHE A 70 4.19 -11.26 -8.60
N VAL A 71 5.12 -11.73 -7.78
CA VAL A 71 6.55 -11.51 -7.99
C VAL A 71 7.30 -12.82 -7.79
N VAL A 72 8.31 -13.05 -8.64
CA VAL A 72 9.32 -14.09 -8.47
C VAL A 72 10.68 -13.39 -8.38
N GLN A 73 11.21 -13.27 -7.18
CA GLN A 73 12.52 -12.66 -6.93
C GLN A 73 13.59 -13.74 -6.85
N LYS A 74 14.70 -13.57 -7.57
CA LYS A 74 15.87 -14.44 -7.43
C LYS A 74 16.74 -13.89 -6.30
N HIS A 75 16.85 -14.64 -5.20
CA HIS A 75 17.57 -14.19 -4.02
C HIS A 75 18.88 -14.96 -3.86
N TRP A 76 20.00 -14.25 -4.03
CA TRP A 76 21.34 -14.80 -3.83
C TRP A 76 21.89 -14.45 -2.43
N ALA A 77 21.26 -15.02 -1.41
CA ALA A 77 21.77 -14.97 -0.03
C ALA A 77 22.83 -16.07 0.21
N SER A 78 22.89 -16.65 1.42
CA SER A 78 23.79 -17.78 1.73
C SER A 78 23.55 -19.00 0.83
N ARG A 79 22.30 -19.20 0.39
CA ARG A 79 21.92 -20.22 -0.59
C ARG A 79 21.04 -19.55 -1.64
N LEU A 80 21.28 -19.86 -2.90
CA LEU A 80 20.41 -19.43 -3.98
C LEU A 80 19.01 -20.02 -3.76
N HIS A 81 18.01 -19.14 -3.73
CA HIS A 81 16.60 -19.50 -3.71
C HIS A 81 15.79 -18.45 -4.46
N TYR A 82 14.50 -18.75 -4.66
CA TYR A 82 13.56 -17.80 -5.25
C TYR A 82 12.49 -17.48 -4.23
N ASP A 83 12.15 -16.21 -4.09
CA ASP A 83 11.00 -15.77 -3.30
C ASP A 83 9.80 -15.62 -4.24
N PHE A 84 8.78 -16.44 -4.02
CA PHE A 84 7.51 -16.40 -4.74
C PHE A 84 6.48 -15.69 -3.88
N ARG A 85 5.84 -14.66 -4.46
CA ARG A 85 4.94 -13.78 -3.72
C ARG A 85 3.64 -13.56 -4.47
N LEU A 86 2.51 -13.65 -3.77
CA LEU A 86 1.17 -13.40 -4.29
C LEU A 86 0.50 -12.29 -3.50
N GLU A 87 -0.01 -11.29 -4.20
CA GLU A 87 -0.75 -10.21 -3.55
C GLU A 87 -2.15 -10.68 -3.12
N LEU A 88 -2.47 -10.52 -1.84
CA LEU A 88 -3.80 -10.76 -1.28
C LEU A 88 -4.05 -9.85 -0.08
N ASP A 89 -5.25 -9.29 0.03
CA ASP A 89 -5.69 -8.45 1.15
C ASP A 89 -4.72 -7.31 1.54
N GLY A 90 -3.99 -6.78 0.57
CA GLY A 90 -3.08 -5.65 0.75
C GLY A 90 -1.67 -6.02 1.24
N VAL A 91 -1.34 -7.31 1.26
CA VAL A 91 0.00 -7.83 1.55
C VAL A 91 0.46 -8.81 0.47
N MET A 92 1.71 -9.21 0.54
CA MET A 92 2.33 -10.22 -0.31
C MET A 92 2.54 -11.51 0.49
N LEU A 93 1.64 -12.48 0.31
CA LEU A 93 1.83 -13.84 0.81
C LEU A 93 3.09 -14.42 0.17
N SER A 94 4.03 -14.90 0.97
CA SER A 94 5.39 -15.16 0.50
C SER A 94 5.88 -16.57 0.81
N TRP A 95 6.60 -17.16 -0.15
CA TRP A 95 7.23 -18.47 -0.02
C TRP A 95 8.66 -18.46 -0.56
N ALA A 96 9.57 -19.07 0.18
CA ALA A 96 10.90 -19.42 -0.33
C ALA A 96 10.83 -20.74 -1.12
N VAL A 97 11.31 -20.72 -2.35
CA VAL A 97 11.34 -21.85 -3.30
C VAL A 97 12.81 -22.17 -3.63
N PRO A 98 13.45 -23.12 -2.91
CA PRO A 98 14.89 -23.35 -3.02
C PRO A 98 15.37 -23.78 -4.41
N LYS A 99 14.53 -24.51 -5.16
CA LYS A 99 14.84 -24.96 -6.52
C LYS A 99 14.22 -24.09 -7.61
N GLY A 100 13.48 -23.05 -7.22
CA GLY A 100 12.74 -22.18 -8.13
C GLY A 100 11.46 -22.81 -8.71
N PRO A 101 10.70 -22.01 -9.47
CA PRO A 101 9.52 -22.47 -10.19
C PRO A 101 9.89 -23.40 -11.34
N SER A 102 8.94 -24.25 -11.74
CA SER A 102 9.07 -25.16 -12.89
C SER A 102 7.95 -24.86 -13.90
N TYR A 103 8.30 -24.88 -15.19
CA TYR A 103 7.31 -24.83 -16.28
C TYR A 103 6.70 -26.20 -16.58
N ASP A 104 7.29 -27.29 -16.11
CA ASP A 104 6.73 -28.63 -16.25
C ASP A 104 5.66 -28.86 -15.16
N PRO A 105 4.38 -29.07 -15.54
CA PRO A 105 3.29 -29.30 -14.59
C PRO A 105 3.38 -30.62 -13.82
N LYS A 106 4.22 -31.56 -14.26
CA LYS A 106 4.45 -32.84 -13.56
C LYS A 106 5.47 -32.70 -12.42
N VAL A 107 6.28 -31.64 -12.44
CA VAL A 107 7.32 -31.40 -11.43
C VAL A 107 6.74 -30.59 -10.29
N LYS A 108 6.78 -31.15 -9.09
CA LYS A 108 6.37 -30.46 -7.86
C LYS A 108 7.58 -29.78 -7.21
N SER A 109 7.52 -28.47 -7.05
CA SER A 109 8.52 -27.70 -6.31
C SER A 109 8.10 -27.54 -4.85
N MET A 110 9.07 -27.61 -3.94
CA MET A 110 8.87 -27.29 -2.53
C MET A 110 8.81 -25.77 -2.35
N ALA A 111 7.76 -25.27 -1.70
CA ALA A 111 7.56 -23.87 -1.35
C ALA A 111 7.37 -23.76 0.17
N ILE A 112 8.29 -23.09 0.86
CA ILE A 112 8.29 -22.93 2.30
C ILE A 112 7.68 -21.57 2.62
N HIS A 113 6.60 -21.56 3.40
CA HIS A 113 5.93 -20.30 3.79
C HIS A 113 6.85 -19.46 4.69
N VAL A 114 6.97 -18.18 4.37
CA VAL A 114 7.75 -17.18 5.15
C VAL A 114 6.82 -16.05 5.60
N GLU A 115 7.37 -14.97 6.15
CA GLU A 115 6.55 -13.84 6.58
C GLU A 115 5.90 -13.13 5.38
N ASP A 116 4.70 -12.57 5.59
CA ASP A 116 4.09 -11.68 4.62
C ASP A 116 4.93 -10.43 4.44
N HIS A 117 4.96 -9.90 3.22
CA HIS A 117 5.71 -8.68 2.90
C HIS A 117 4.78 -7.56 2.44
N PRO A 118 5.16 -6.28 2.63
CA PRO A 118 4.39 -5.18 2.07
C PRO A 118 4.44 -5.21 0.54
N VAL A 119 3.39 -4.72 -0.11
CA VAL A 119 3.34 -4.61 -1.58
C VAL A 119 4.47 -3.73 -2.13
N SER A 120 4.93 -2.73 -1.36
CA SER A 120 6.09 -1.89 -1.70
C SER A 120 7.41 -2.68 -1.79
N TYR A 121 7.48 -3.90 -1.26
CA TYR A 121 8.66 -4.77 -1.36
C TYR A 121 8.85 -5.36 -2.77
N ASN A 122 7.82 -5.34 -3.61
CA ASN A 122 7.82 -6.00 -4.93
C ASN A 122 8.93 -5.51 -5.86
N THR A 123 9.36 -4.26 -5.70
CA THR A 123 10.39 -3.62 -6.53
C THR A 123 11.74 -3.47 -5.82
N PHE A 124 11.87 -4.02 -4.61
CA PHE A 124 13.13 -4.03 -3.87
C PHE A 124 14.08 -5.10 -4.43
N GLU A 125 15.37 -4.77 -4.56
CA GLU A 125 16.44 -5.63 -5.11
C GLU A 125 17.65 -5.70 -4.16
#